data_AF-A0A812LLE4-F1
#
_entry.id   AF-A0A812LLE4-F1
#
_cell.length_a   1.000
_cell.length_b   1.000
_cell.length_c   1.000
_cell.angle_alpha   90.00
_cell.angle_beta   90.00
_cell.angle_gamma   90.00
#
_symmetry.space_group_name_H-M   'P 1'
#
loop_
_entity.id
_entity.type
_entity.pdbx_description
1 polymer ?
#
loop_
_entity_poly.entity_id
_entity_poly.type
_entity_poly.pdbx_seq_one_letter_code
_entity_poly.pdbx_strand_id
1 'polypeptide(L)'
;MAFNTESLTKFVEDCSARDAGAAEVTAAVSRVILSNARSADQLGSLVGLESALEDVFTDLPRAAASVIDGLVNAAKVLLAASQNADSPVHGKPEAFSRQQLQPPAGETAIVRLAVSRLQCLEILAAGFFGFLQRDWYSRQPVAADLPGFGFEKLWLYDCRKWHGKNFVLMAVLLYFAQMSQQSKDLMDEALVFKRKAFGAHRVGDEVFCAVEMQQDGVSIHGFDGPNHLQADFANQYLGGGVLSGGGTQEECMFVEFPELLASIYLVERMLPHEAVEMVGARKFVEHNMGAGRHTKRDEQFCRPAATIGPPIVAVALDAISYRRKPGYFQYAGEQILREVQKCCAALAPDAGTGRRKFVTGLWGCGAFGGDSELKFVIQWMSCSLTPSVESMVFCPFDQQRHLTGAGLPELLATLAGKVKVKTVLECLVDDADYSSSRNTFRYLLEKLKQRNGSP
;
A
#
# COMPACT_ATOMS: atom_id res chain seq x y z
N MET A 1 27.15 -3.56 8.21
CA MET A 1 27.37 -4.93 8.70
C MET A 1 27.92 -5.75 7.54
N ALA A 2 28.91 -6.62 7.79
CA ALA A 2 29.32 -7.59 6.78
C ALA A 2 28.23 -8.68 6.70
N PHE A 3 27.73 -8.97 5.49
CA PHE A 3 26.77 -10.05 5.27
C PHE A 3 27.48 -11.38 5.56
N ASN A 4 26.93 -12.24 6.42
CA ASN A 4 27.43 -13.61 6.58
C ASN A 4 26.93 -14.49 5.42
N THR A 5 27.63 -14.40 4.30
CA THR A 5 27.23 -15.04 3.04
C THR A 5 27.50 -16.54 3.00
N GLU A 6 28.24 -17.12 3.95
CA GLU A 6 28.59 -18.55 3.95
C GLU A 6 27.35 -19.45 3.92
N SER A 7 26.36 -19.11 4.75
CA SER A 7 25.07 -19.82 4.81
C SER A 7 24.30 -19.76 3.48
N LEU A 8 24.33 -18.60 2.79
CA LEU A 8 23.70 -18.41 1.47
C LEU A 8 24.42 -19.20 0.38
N THR A 9 25.76 -19.14 0.34
CA THR A 9 26.56 -19.89 -0.64
C THR A 9 26.29 -21.37 -0.52
N LYS A 10 26.31 -21.91 0.70
CA LYS A 10 25.99 -23.31 0.96
C LYS A 10 24.56 -23.67 0.54
N PHE A 11 23.58 -22.81 0.81
CA PHE A 11 22.21 -23.00 0.35
C PHE A 11 22.13 -23.12 -1.19
N VAL A 12 22.82 -22.24 -1.91
CA VAL A 12 22.88 -22.26 -3.38
C VAL A 12 23.52 -23.54 -3.89
N GLU A 13 24.63 -23.97 -3.30
CA GLU A 13 25.31 -25.22 -3.67
C GLU A 13 24.42 -26.45 -3.42
N ASP A 14 23.81 -26.54 -2.24
CA ASP A 14 22.97 -27.67 -1.84
C ASP A 14 21.71 -27.80 -2.72
N CYS A 15 21.06 -26.67 -3.05
CA CYS A 15 19.78 -26.65 -3.76
C CYS A 15 19.90 -26.53 -5.28
N SER A 16 21.05 -26.11 -5.83
CA SER A 16 21.27 -26.10 -7.30
C SER A 16 21.63 -27.48 -7.85
N ALA A 17 22.16 -28.39 -7.02
CA ALA A 17 22.75 -29.66 -7.46
C ALA A 17 21.84 -30.89 -7.26
N ARG A 18 20.63 -30.71 -6.70
CA ARG A 18 19.74 -31.81 -6.30
C ARG A 18 18.31 -31.52 -6.71
N ASP A 19 17.55 -32.58 -7.02
CA ASP A 19 16.08 -32.57 -6.98
C ASP A 19 15.63 -32.51 -5.51
N ALA A 20 15.91 -31.38 -4.85
CA ALA A 20 15.67 -31.23 -3.42
C ALA A 20 14.17 -31.25 -3.13
N GLY A 21 13.75 -32.10 -2.19
CA GLY A 21 12.36 -32.16 -1.76
C GLY A 21 11.95 -30.94 -0.93
N ALA A 22 10.64 -30.70 -0.81
CA ALA A 22 10.08 -29.59 -0.01
C ALA A 22 10.66 -29.49 1.41
N ALA A 23 10.83 -30.63 2.09
CA ALA A 23 11.39 -30.69 3.44
C ALA A 23 12.88 -30.28 3.50
N GLU A 24 13.67 -30.70 2.52
CA GLU A 24 15.11 -30.39 2.45
C GLU A 24 15.32 -28.89 2.21
N VAL A 25 14.56 -28.32 1.26
CA VAL A 25 14.59 -26.89 0.95
C VAL A 25 14.11 -26.06 2.15
N THR A 26 13.03 -26.47 2.81
CA THR A 26 12.53 -25.80 4.02
C THR A 26 13.58 -25.78 5.12
N ALA A 27 14.25 -26.91 5.37
CA ALA A 27 15.33 -26.98 6.34
C ALA A 27 16.53 -26.12 5.95
N ALA A 28 16.88 -26.09 4.65
CA ALA A 28 18.01 -25.30 4.15
C ALA A 28 17.76 -23.79 4.27
N VAL A 29 16.58 -23.30 3.86
CA VAL A 29 16.18 -21.90 4.03
C VAL A 29 16.14 -21.53 5.52
N SER A 30 15.61 -22.41 6.37
CA SER A 30 15.56 -22.18 7.82
C SER A 30 16.95 -22.00 8.42
N ARG A 31 17.94 -22.80 8.00
CA ARG A 31 19.34 -22.62 8.44
C ARG A 31 19.91 -21.26 8.03
N VAL A 32 19.62 -20.79 6.81
CA VAL A 32 20.05 -19.45 6.37
C VAL A 32 19.43 -18.37 7.26
N ILE A 33 18.12 -18.41 7.49
CA ILE A 33 17.43 -17.42 8.32
C ILE A 33 17.96 -17.42 9.75
N LEU A 34 18.08 -18.60 10.37
CA LEU A 34 18.59 -18.73 11.74
C LEU A 34 20.05 -18.27 11.85
N SER A 35 20.85 -18.35 10.79
CA SER A 35 22.25 -17.88 10.83
C SER A 35 22.39 -16.36 10.74
N ASN A 36 21.34 -15.65 10.29
CA ASN A 36 21.43 -14.22 9.94
C ASN A 36 20.47 -13.32 10.72
N ALA A 37 19.44 -13.88 11.36
CA ALA A 37 18.50 -13.09 12.12
C ALA A 37 19.13 -12.51 13.40
N ARG A 38 18.82 -11.25 13.72
CA ARG A 38 19.41 -10.52 14.86
C ARG A 38 19.19 -11.19 16.22
N SER A 39 18.13 -11.99 16.35
CA SER A 39 17.77 -12.72 17.57
C SER A 39 17.70 -14.23 17.32
N ALA A 40 18.61 -14.76 16.49
CA ALA A 40 18.71 -16.19 16.14
C ALA A 40 18.51 -17.13 17.34
N ASP A 41 19.18 -16.85 18.46
CA ASP A 41 19.11 -17.67 19.68
C ASP A 41 17.73 -17.65 20.38
N GLN A 42 16.87 -16.68 20.03
CA GLN A 42 15.50 -16.54 20.51
C GLN A 42 14.46 -17.03 19.49
N LEU A 43 14.87 -17.23 18.23
CA LEU A 43 14.03 -17.83 17.22
C LEU A 43 13.95 -19.33 17.49
N GLY A 44 12.84 -19.77 18.09
CA GLY A 44 12.56 -21.18 18.31
C GLY A 44 12.30 -21.93 16.99
N SER A 45 11.03 -22.13 16.66
CA SER A 45 10.63 -22.74 15.38
C SER A 45 10.12 -21.68 14.41
N LEU A 46 10.54 -21.80 13.13
CA LEU A 46 10.08 -20.96 12.03
C LEU A 46 8.74 -21.48 11.46
N VAL A 47 7.79 -21.81 12.34
CA VAL A 47 6.50 -22.44 12.01
C VAL A 47 5.71 -21.71 10.91
N GLY A 48 5.80 -20.39 10.85
CA GLY A 48 5.13 -19.57 9.84
C GLY A 48 5.78 -19.68 8.47
N LEU A 49 7.10 -19.80 8.42
CA LEU A 49 7.85 -20.09 7.18
C LEU A 49 7.58 -21.52 6.71
N GLU A 50 7.66 -22.50 7.62
CA GLU A 50 7.37 -23.90 7.34
C GLU A 50 5.96 -24.05 6.77
N SER A 51 4.96 -23.43 7.41
CA SER A 51 3.58 -23.43 6.91
C SER A 51 3.45 -22.78 5.53
N ALA A 52 4.16 -21.68 5.26
CA ALA A 52 4.06 -21.00 3.96
C ALA A 52 4.63 -21.85 2.82
N LEU A 53 5.78 -22.50 3.05
CA LEU A 53 6.38 -23.41 2.09
C LEU A 53 5.51 -24.65 1.89
N GLU A 54 4.99 -25.24 2.97
CA GLU A 54 4.05 -26.37 2.90
C GLU A 54 2.79 -26.01 2.10
N ASP A 55 2.17 -24.86 2.35
CA ASP A 55 1.00 -24.38 1.59
C ASP A 55 1.34 -24.22 0.11
N VAL A 56 2.48 -23.61 -0.23
CA VAL A 56 2.90 -23.44 -1.64
C VAL A 56 3.15 -24.79 -2.32
N PHE A 57 3.88 -25.71 -1.67
CA PHE A 57 4.20 -27.01 -2.25
C PHE A 57 2.97 -27.92 -2.40
N THR A 58 2.01 -27.80 -1.47
CA THR A 58 0.78 -28.61 -1.48
C THR A 58 -0.26 -28.05 -2.44
N ASP A 59 -0.51 -26.74 -2.40
CA ASP A 59 -1.55 -26.11 -3.22
C ASP A 59 -1.13 -25.94 -4.68
N LEU A 60 0.18 -25.81 -4.94
CA LEU A 60 0.75 -25.49 -6.24
C LEU A 60 1.87 -26.48 -6.62
N PRO A 61 1.58 -27.79 -6.75
CA PRO A 61 2.61 -28.81 -7.00
C PRO A 61 3.38 -28.58 -8.31
N ARG A 62 2.76 -27.93 -9.30
CA ARG A 62 3.43 -27.55 -10.56
C ARG A 62 4.39 -26.37 -10.40
N ALA A 63 4.23 -25.56 -9.35
CA ALA A 63 5.08 -24.42 -9.05
C ALA A 63 6.24 -24.78 -8.10
N ALA A 64 6.26 -26.00 -7.53
CA ALA A 64 7.25 -26.43 -6.56
C ALA A 64 8.69 -26.25 -7.05
N ALA A 65 9.00 -26.76 -8.25
CA ALA A 65 10.33 -26.59 -8.86
C ALA A 65 10.67 -25.10 -9.08
N SER A 66 9.73 -24.34 -9.64
CA SER A 66 9.91 -22.90 -9.87
C SER A 66 10.16 -22.11 -8.58
N VAL A 67 9.57 -22.52 -7.45
CA VAL A 67 9.79 -21.89 -6.14
C VAL A 67 11.18 -22.18 -5.61
N ILE A 68 11.70 -23.39 -5.80
CA ILE A 68 13.09 -23.73 -5.46
C ILE A 68 14.05 -22.91 -6.32
N ASP A 69 13.84 -22.87 -7.64
CA ASP A 69 14.62 -22.05 -8.56
C ASP A 69 14.55 -20.57 -8.18
N GLY A 70 13.38 -20.09 -7.77
CA GLY A 70 13.15 -18.75 -7.26
C GLY A 70 13.98 -18.44 -6.02
N LEU A 71 13.96 -19.32 -5.02
CA LEU A 71 14.76 -19.16 -3.80
C LEU A 71 16.27 -19.18 -4.09
N VAL A 72 16.73 -20.09 -4.94
CA VAL A 72 18.13 -20.16 -5.37
C VAL A 72 18.53 -18.88 -6.12
N ASN A 73 17.67 -18.39 -7.01
CA ASN A 73 17.90 -17.13 -7.71
C ASN A 73 17.95 -15.94 -6.76
N ALA A 74 17.01 -15.82 -5.82
CA ALA A 74 16.98 -14.76 -4.81
C ALA A 74 18.25 -14.78 -3.94
N ALA A 75 18.73 -15.97 -3.56
CA ALA A 75 19.99 -16.12 -2.84
C ALA A 75 21.20 -15.68 -3.69
N LYS A 76 21.27 -16.05 -4.97
CA LYS A 76 22.32 -15.60 -5.91
C LYS A 76 22.30 -14.09 -6.11
N VAL A 77 21.12 -13.49 -6.26
CA VAL A 77 20.93 -12.04 -6.36
C VAL A 77 21.44 -11.36 -5.09
N LEU A 78 21.10 -11.88 -3.91
CA LEU A 78 21.58 -11.33 -2.65
C LEU A 78 23.10 -11.49 -2.46
N LEU A 79 23.70 -12.60 -2.92
CA LEU A 79 25.15 -12.78 -2.93
C LEU A 79 25.84 -11.74 -3.82
N ALA A 80 25.32 -11.50 -5.02
CA ALA A 80 25.83 -10.46 -5.90
C ALA A 80 25.67 -9.06 -5.29
N ALA A 81 24.49 -8.77 -4.72
CA ALA A 81 24.20 -7.52 -4.03
C ALA A 81 25.17 -7.26 -2.87
N SER A 82 25.53 -8.30 -2.11
CA SER A 82 26.47 -8.21 -0.97
C SER A 82 27.90 -7.78 -1.36
N GLN A 83 28.23 -7.89 -2.66
CA GLN A 83 29.51 -7.48 -3.23
C GLN A 83 29.41 -6.14 -3.98
N ASN A 84 28.20 -5.60 -4.12
CA ASN A 84 27.93 -4.36 -4.83
C ASN A 84 27.63 -3.22 -3.83
N ALA A 85 28.61 -2.34 -3.60
CA ALA A 85 28.47 -1.23 -2.66
C ALA A 85 27.30 -0.27 -2.97
N ASP A 86 26.85 -0.22 -4.23
CA ASP A 86 25.73 0.63 -4.67
C ASP A 86 24.36 -0.05 -4.49
N SER A 87 24.32 -1.32 -4.06
CA SER A 87 23.06 -2.00 -3.78
C SER A 87 22.35 -1.35 -2.56
N PRO A 88 21.02 -1.17 -2.61
CA PRO A 88 20.24 -0.64 -1.50
C PRO A 88 20.35 -1.48 -0.22
N VAL A 89 20.81 -2.73 -0.30
CA VAL A 89 21.02 -3.59 0.88
C VAL A 89 22.19 -3.12 1.76
N HIS A 90 23.13 -2.35 1.19
CA HIS A 90 24.23 -1.72 1.93
C HIS A 90 23.93 -0.28 2.34
N GLY A 91 23.03 0.39 1.63
CA GLY A 91 22.69 1.78 1.85
C GLY A 91 22.06 2.02 3.22
N LYS A 92 22.38 3.15 3.84
CA LYS A 92 21.59 3.66 4.97
C LYS A 92 20.22 4.07 4.42
N PRO A 93 19.10 3.53 4.90
CA PRO A 93 17.79 3.86 4.32
C PRO A 93 17.45 5.37 4.39
N GLU A 94 18.06 6.12 5.32
CA GLU A 94 18.08 7.60 5.40
C GLU A 94 18.57 8.32 4.12
N ALA A 95 19.33 7.62 3.26
CA ALA A 95 19.85 8.17 2.01
C ALA A 95 18.77 8.23 0.91
N PHE A 96 17.77 7.36 0.98
CA PHE A 96 16.71 7.22 -0.02
C PHE A 96 15.39 7.84 0.42
N SER A 97 15.30 8.20 1.69
CA SER A 97 14.08 8.57 2.38
C SER A 97 14.25 9.87 3.14
N ARG A 98 13.44 10.91 2.85
CA ARG A 98 13.34 12.11 3.69
C ARG A 98 11.95 12.71 3.67
N GLN A 99 11.41 12.97 4.85
CA GLN A 99 10.28 13.89 5.04
C GLN A 99 10.59 15.28 4.46
N GLN A 100 9.59 15.89 3.83
CA GLN A 100 9.69 17.22 3.26
C GLN A 100 9.03 18.26 4.16
N LEU A 101 9.63 19.45 4.20
CA LEU A 101 8.95 20.62 4.73
C LEU A 101 7.69 20.90 3.90
N GLN A 102 6.66 21.42 4.56
CA GLN A 102 5.45 21.82 3.87
C GLN A 102 5.76 23.00 2.94
N PRO A 103 5.46 22.89 1.63
CA PRO A 103 5.65 24.01 0.72
C PRO A 103 4.60 25.11 0.95
N PRO A 104 4.79 26.32 0.40
CA PRO A 104 3.82 27.40 0.51
C PRO A 104 2.43 27.03 -0.03
N ALA A 105 1.40 27.75 0.42
CA ALA A 105 0.02 27.46 0.05
C ALA A 105 -0.20 27.48 -1.48
N GLY A 106 -0.77 26.40 -2.02
CA GLY A 106 -0.98 26.17 -3.45
C GLY A 106 0.22 25.58 -4.20
N GLU A 107 1.38 25.44 -3.55
CA GLU A 107 2.58 24.88 -4.17
C GLU A 107 2.74 23.38 -3.86
N THR A 108 3.48 22.69 -4.72
CA THR A 108 3.82 21.27 -4.60
C THR A 108 5.32 21.09 -4.68
N ALA A 109 5.89 20.26 -3.81
CA ALA A 109 7.25 19.76 -3.92
C ALA A 109 7.22 18.24 -4.17
N ILE A 110 8.05 17.76 -5.09
CA ILE A 110 8.11 16.34 -5.45
C ILE A 110 9.56 15.88 -5.44
N VAL A 111 9.87 14.90 -4.59
CA VAL A 111 11.15 14.18 -4.58
C VAL A 111 10.95 12.80 -5.17
N ARG A 112 11.90 12.35 -6.00
CA ARG A 112 11.83 11.05 -6.68
C ARG A 112 12.94 10.14 -6.22
N LEU A 113 12.58 8.90 -5.98
CA LEU A 113 13.48 7.77 -5.81
C LEU A 113 13.13 6.75 -6.89
N ALA A 114 14.10 6.43 -7.75
CA ALA A 114 13.97 5.34 -8.71
C ALA A 114 14.85 4.18 -8.24
N VAL A 115 14.27 2.98 -8.17
CA VAL A 115 14.99 1.73 -7.95
C VAL A 115 14.65 0.77 -9.07
N SER A 116 15.59 -0.07 -9.50
CA SER A 116 15.27 -1.12 -10.46
C SER A 116 14.44 -2.23 -9.80
N ARG A 117 13.74 -3.01 -10.62
CA ARG A 117 13.06 -4.21 -10.15
C ARG A 117 14.03 -5.22 -9.53
N LEU A 118 15.26 -5.30 -10.05
CA LEU A 118 16.34 -6.06 -9.41
C LEU A 118 16.63 -5.56 -8.00
N GLN A 119 16.73 -4.25 -7.79
CA GLN A 119 16.95 -3.67 -6.46
C GLN A 119 15.79 -3.94 -5.50
N CYS A 120 14.54 -3.98 -5.99
CA CYS A 120 13.41 -4.47 -5.18
C CYS A 120 13.60 -5.94 -4.79
N LEU A 121 13.98 -6.82 -5.72
CA LEU A 121 14.28 -8.21 -5.44
C LEU A 121 15.41 -8.38 -4.41
N GLU A 122 16.48 -7.57 -4.49
CA GLU A 122 17.58 -7.55 -3.52
C GLU A 122 17.08 -7.22 -2.10
N ILE A 123 16.26 -6.18 -1.95
CA ILE A 123 15.68 -5.76 -0.66
C ILE A 123 14.79 -6.87 -0.09
N LEU A 124 13.92 -7.46 -0.90
CA LEU A 124 13.02 -8.52 -0.45
C LEU A 124 13.76 -9.81 -0.11
N ALA A 125 14.77 -10.20 -0.90
CA ALA A 125 15.63 -11.33 -0.60
C ALA A 125 16.39 -11.10 0.72
N ALA A 126 16.96 -9.90 0.91
CA ALA A 126 17.66 -9.56 2.14
C ALA A 126 16.73 -9.59 3.36
N GLY A 127 15.49 -9.09 3.23
CA GLY A 127 14.47 -9.16 4.27
C GLY A 127 14.03 -10.60 4.58
N PHE A 128 13.77 -11.40 3.53
CA PHE A 128 13.30 -12.79 3.63
C PHE A 128 14.34 -13.73 4.25
N PHE A 129 15.62 -13.59 3.90
CA PHE A 129 16.71 -14.39 4.46
C PHE A 129 17.28 -13.82 5.77
N GLY A 130 16.73 -12.70 6.25
CA GLY A 130 17.08 -12.11 7.55
C GLY A 130 18.33 -11.25 7.57
N PHE A 131 18.93 -10.96 6.43
CA PHE A 131 20.08 -10.05 6.32
C PHE A 131 19.70 -8.57 6.50
N LEU A 132 18.45 -8.21 6.22
CA LEU A 132 17.96 -6.85 6.38
C LEU A 132 16.83 -6.80 7.41
N GLN A 133 17.11 -6.15 8.54
CA GLN A 133 16.19 -6.01 9.66
C GLN A 133 16.30 -4.61 10.26
N ARG A 134 15.16 -4.01 10.61
CA ARG A 134 15.01 -2.72 11.28
C ARG A 134 13.91 -2.86 12.33
N ASP A 135 14.25 -2.52 13.57
CA ASP A 135 13.36 -2.71 14.72
C ASP A 135 12.07 -1.90 14.55
N TRP A 136 10.97 -2.47 15.00
CA TRP A 136 9.64 -1.81 14.97
C TRP A 136 9.53 -0.67 15.98
N TYR A 137 10.41 -0.62 16.98
CA TYR A 137 10.38 0.35 18.08
C TYR A 137 11.79 0.69 18.53
N SER A 138 12.57 1.43 17.74
CA SER A 138 13.78 2.05 18.28
C SER A 138 13.38 3.23 19.16
N ARG A 139 13.56 3.10 20.49
CA ARG A 139 13.51 4.23 21.43
C ARG A 139 14.70 5.20 21.29
N GLN A 140 15.65 4.88 20.41
CA GLN A 140 16.76 5.77 20.12
C GLN A 140 16.29 6.85 19.14
N PRO A 141 16.78 8.10 19.27
CA PRO A 141 16.58 9.11 18.25
C PRO A 141 17.31 8.66 16.98
N VAL A 142 16.60 7.98 16.09
CA VAL A 142 17.13 7.63 14.76
C VAL A 142 17.08 8.90 13.91
N ALA A 143 18.07 9.06 13.02
CA ALA A 143 18.13 10.20 12.11
C ALA A 143 16.96 10.22 11.09
N ALA A 144 16.22 9.11 10.92
CA ALA A 144 15.09 8.94 10.01
C ALA A 144 13.90 8.22 10.68
N ASP A 145 12.68 8.72 10.45
CA ASP A 145 11.40 8.19 10.96
C ASP A 145 10.84 7.07 10.06
N LEU A 146 11.57 5.95 10.00
CA LEU A 146 11.29 4.82 9.13
C LEU A 146 10.52 3.71 9.87
N PRO A 147 9.62 2.94 9.20
CA PRO A 147 8.90 1.85 9.84
C PRO A 147 9.78 0.66 10.18
N GLY A 148 9.33 -0.24 11.05
CA GLY A 148 9.98 -1.55 11.20
C GLY A 148 10.04 -2.29 9.86
N PHE A 149 11.15 -2.97 9.59
CA PHE A 149 11.33 -3.77 8.38
C PHE A 149 11.97 -5.11 8.75
N GLY A 150 11.36 -6.22 8.36
CA GLY A 150 11.88 -7.55 8.64
C GLY A 150 10.78 -8.58 8.67
N PHE A 151 11.13 -9.81 8.29
CA PHE A 151 10.18 -10.90 8.10
C PHE A 151 10.01 -11.77 9.35
N GLU A 152 10.68 -11.42 10.45
CA GLU A 152 10.70 -12.17 11.71
C GLU A 152 9.31 -12.56 12.21
N LYS A 153 8.39 -11.59 12.29
CA LYS A 153 7.02 -11.86 12.71
C LYS A 153 6.32 -12.84 11.77
N LEU A 154 6.60 -12.81 10.47
CA LEU A 154 6.01 -13.72 9.49
C LEU A 154 6.58 -15.14 9.62
N TRP A 155 7.88 -15.30 9.86
CA TRP A 155 8.48 -16.62 10.07
C TRP A 155 7.96 -17.30 11.33
N LEU A 156 7.68 -16.52 12.38
CA LEU A 156 7.22 -17.03 13.68
C LEU A 156 5.70 -17.18 13.78
N TYR A 157 4.93 -16.52 12.90
CA TYR A 157 3.48 -16.52 12.99
C TYR A 157 2.89 -17.89 12.65
N ASP A 158 2.44 -18.62 13.66
CA ASP A 158 1.80 -19.92 13.50
C ASP A 158 0.39 -19.77 12.88
N CYS A 159 0.34 -19.74 11.56
CA CYS A 159 -0.90 -19.56 10.80
C CYS A 159 -1.92 -20.69 11.06
N ARG A 160 -1.47 -21.87 11.51
CA ARG A 160 -2.33 -23.03 11.80
C ARG A 160 -3.26 -22.78 12.98
N LYS A 161 -2.82 -22.03 13.99
CA LYS A 161 -3.63 -21.68 15.17
C LYS A 161 -4.86 -20.84 14.84
N TRP A 162 -4.80 -20.09 13.74
CA TRP A 162 -5.85 -19.16 13.32
C TRP A 162 -6.55 -19.60 12.03
N HIS A 163 -6.31 -20.85 11.59
CA HIS A 163 -6.83 -21.40 10.32
C HIS A 163 -6.53 -20.50 9.10
N GLY A 164 -5.46 -19.71 9.16
CA GLY A 164 -5.04 -18.81 8.08
C GLY A 164 -3.88 -19.38 7.27
N LYS A 165 -3.60 -18.80 6.12
CA LYS A 165 -2.35 -18.96 5.35
C LYS A 165 -1.43 -17.77 5.55
N ASN A 166 -0.12 -17.97 5.35
CA ASN A 166 0.85 -16.89 5.39
C ASN A 166 0.95 -16.17 4.04
N PHE A 167 -0.10 -15.42 3.67
CA PHE A 167 -0.24 -14.81 2.34
C PHE A 167 0.99 -14.01 1.89
N VAL A 168 1.64 -13.30 2.81
CA VAL A 168 2.82 -12.47 2.51
C VAL A 168 4.04 -13.32 2.15
N LEU A 169 4.37 -14.34 2.96
CA LEU A 169 5.47 -15.25 2.61
C LEU A 169 5.17 -16.02 1.33
N MET A 170 3.94 -16.51 1.16
CA MET A 170 3.53 -17.18 -0.08
C MET A 170 3.72 -16.25 -1.29
N ALA A 171 3.28 -15.00 -1.21
CA ALA A 171 3.43 -14.03 -2.29
C ALA A 171 4.91 -13.73 -2.62
N VAL A 172 5.77 -13.61 -1.61
CA VAL A 172 7.22 -13.41 -1.82
C VAL A 172 7.88 -14.64 -2.46
N LEU A 173 7.50 -15.85 -2.04
CA LEU A 173 7.98 -17.09 -2.67
C LEU A 173 7.56 -17.18 -4.15
N LEU A 174 6.30 -16.86 -4.43
CA LEU A 174 5.76 -16.84 -5.80
C LEU A 174 6.36 -15.72 -6.66
N TYR A 175 6.69 -14.58 -6.04
CA TYR A 175 7.44 -13.51 -6.69
C TYR A 175 8.85 -13.99 -7.07
N PHE A 176 9.62 -14.57 -6.14
CA PHE A 176 10.95 -15.12 -6.43
C PHE A 176 10.90 -16.15 -7.56
N ALA A 177 9.91 -17.05 -7.53
CA ALA A 177 9.69 -18.07 -8.56
C ALA A 177 9.44 -17.49 -9.96
N GLN A 178 8.68 -16.40 -10.05
CA GLN A 178 8.43 -15.74 -11.33
C GLN A 178 9.66 -14.97 -11.79
N MET A 179 10.35 -14.29 -10.88
CA MET A 179 11.53 -13.46 -11.17
C MET A 179 12.74 -14.26 -11.65
N SER A 180 12.89 -15.53 -11.24
CA SER A 180 13.96 -16.41 -11.75
C SER A 180 13.85 -16.74 -13.24
N GLN A 181 12.70 -16.47 -13.85
CA GLN A 181 12.39 -16.79 -15.25
C GLN A 181 12.37 -15.55 -16.16
N GLN A 182 12.66 -14.36 -15.62
CA GLN A 182 12.51 -13.11 -16.35
C GLN A 182 13.80 -12.66 -17.04
N SER A 183 13.64 -11.86 -18.10
CA SER A 183 14.77 -11.27 -18.82
C SER A 183 15.42 -10.16 -18.02
N LYS A 184 16.70 -9.90 -18.32
CA LYS A 184 17.43 -8.75 -17.76
C LYS A 184 16.70 -7.42 -18.01
N ASP A 185 16.08 -7.25 -19.19
CA ASP A 185 15.34 -6.03 -19.52
C ASP A 185 14.20 -5.76 -18.54
N LEU A 186 13.45 -6.80 -18.13
CA LEU A 186 12.41 -6.65 -17.10
C LEU A 186 13.04 -6.35 -15.73
N MET A 187 14.17 -6.96 -15.40
CA MET A 187 14.87 -6.70 -14.12
C MET A 187 15.38 -5.25 -14.01
N ASP A 188 15.74 -4.65 -15.14
CA ASP A 188 16.29 -3.29 -15.22
C ASP A 188 15.21 -2.19 -15.27
N GLU A 189 13.92 -2.54 -15.49
CA GLU A 189 12.84 -1.55 -15.43
C GLU A 189 12.76 -0.90 -14.04
N ALA A 190 12.46 0.40 -14.04
CA ALA A 190 12.39 1.19 -12.82
C ALA A 190 11.02 1.10 -12.13
N LEU A 191 11.08 1.01 -10.80
CA LEU A 191 10.02 1.35 -9.88
C LEU A 191 10.31 2.73 -9.28
N VAL A 192 9.42 3.69 -9.50
CA VAL A 192 9.63 5.09 -9.11
C VAL A 192 8.68 5.47 -7.97
N PHE A 193 9.25 5.82 -6.83
CA PHE A 193 8.57 6.42 -5.71
C PHE A 193 8.65 7.94 -5.82
N LYS A 194 7.51 8.62 -5.89
CA LYS A 194 7.42 10.08 -5.87
C LYS A 194 6.80 10.51 -4.55
N ARG A 195 7.62 11.06 -3.67
CA ARG A 195 7.16 11.67 -2.42
C ARG A 195 6.68 13.08 -2.73
N LYS A 196 5.39 13.32 -2.61
CA LYS A 196 4.74 14.59 -2.89
C LYS A 196 4.42 15.30 -1.59
N ALA A 197 4.79 16.56 -1.49
CA ALA A 197 4.40 17.45 -0.41
C ALA A 197 3.55 18.58 -1.00
N PHE A 198 2.44 18.90 -0.36
CA PHE A 198 1.50 19.90 -0.85
C PHE A 198 1.21 20.95 0.22
N GLY A 199 1.32 22.22 -0.16
CA GLY A 199 0.99 23.33 0.73
C GLY A 199 -0.49 23.31 1.08
N ALA A 200 -0.91 24.18 2.00
CA ALA A 200 -2.35 24.33 2.23
C ALA A 200 -3.04 24.68 0.89
N HIS A 201 -4.16 24.04 0.58
CA HIS A 201 -4.86 24.29 -0.67
C HIS A 201 -5.44 25.73 -0.67
N ARG A 202 -5.35 26.43 -1.80
CA ARG A 202 -6.05 27.70 -2.00
C ARG A 202 -7.34 27.42 -2.75
N VAL A 203 -8.46 27.44 -2.04
CA VAL A 203 -9.75 27.14 -2.63
C VAL A 203 -10.18 28.31 -3.54
N GLY A 204 -10.30 28.04 -4.84
CA GLY A 204 -10.70 28.99 -5.85
C GLY A 204 -12.18 28.85 -6.22
N ASP A 205 -12.46 29.04 -7.51
CA ASP A 205 -13.80 28.97 -8.11
C ASP A 205 -14.08 27.62 -8.78
N GLU A 206 -13.29 26.58 -8.49
CA GLU A 206 -13.46 25.25 -9.06
C GLU A 206 -14.82 24.66 -8.71
N VAL A 207 -15.47 24.05 -9.70
CA VAL A 207 -16.72 23.30 -9.52
C VAL A 207 -16.44 21.81 -9.37
N PHE A 208 -17.38 21.09 -8.77
CA PHE A 208 -17.24 19.65 -8.59
C PHE A 208 -17.05 18.89 -9.91
N CYS A 209 -16.04 18.03 -10.00
CA CYS A 209 -15.78 17.19 -11.16
C CYS A 209 -16.76 16.01 -11.27
N ALA A 210 -16.69 15.24 -12.36
CA ALA A 210 -17.53 14.07 -12.53
C ALA A 210 -17.14 12.93 -11.57
N VAL A 211 -18.13 12.15 -11.14
CA VAL A 211 -17.94 10.91 -10.36
C VAL A 211 -18.48 9.72 -11.14
N GLU A 212 -17.66 8.69 -11.25
CA GLU A 212 -18.02 7.38 -11.79
C GLU A 212 -18.18 6.38 -10.64
N MET A 213 -19.44 6.10 -10.27
CA MET A 213 -19.74 5.13 -9.22
C MET A 213 -19.67 3.70 -9.76
N GLN A 214 -18.85 2.86 -9.14
CA GLN A 214 -18.76 1.43 -9.48
C GLN A 214 -19.79 0.60 -8.72
N GLN A 215 -19.99 -0.64 -9.17
CA GLN A 215 -20.79 -1.64 -8.45
C GLN A 215 -20.02 -2.17 -7.23
N ASP A 216 -20.76 -2.72 -6.25
CA ASP A 216 -20.15 -3.45 -5.14
C ASP A 216 -19.26 -4.60 -5.65
N GLY A 217 -18.19 -4.88 -4.92
CA GLY A 217 -17.19 -5.92 -5.23
C GLY A 217 -16.15 -5.55 -6.27
N VAL A 218 -16.29 -4.43 -7.00
CA VAL A 218 -15.26 -3.94 -7.93
C VAL A 218 -14.04 -3.44 -7.14
N SER A 219 -12.88 -4.05 -7.37
CA SER A 219 -11.62 -3.69 -6.71
C SER A 219 -10.95 -2.49 -7.38
N ILE A 220 -10.37 -1.59 -6.57
CA ILE A 220 -9.50 -0.49 -7.03
C ILE A 220 -8.32 -1.03 -7.84
N HIS A 221 -7.80 -2.21 -7.50
CA HIS A 221 -6.63 -2.81 -8.14
C HIS A 221 -6.94 -3.39 -9.53
N GLY A 222 -8.22 -3.46 -9.90
CA GLY A 222 -8.67 -3.95 -11.21
C GLY A 222 -8.64 -2.91 -12.33
N PHE A 223 -8.25 -1.67 -12.03
CA PHE A 223 -8.22 -0.57 -13.00
C PHE A 223 -6.83 -0.42 -13.63
N ASP A 224 -6.67 -0.98 -14.83
CA ASP A 224 -5.42 -0.91 -15.58
C ASP A 224 -5.27 0.38 -16.39
N GLY A 225 -4.04 0.79 -16.66
CA GLY A 225 -3.71 1.84 -17.62
C GLY A 225 -3.14 3.12 -17.00
N PRO A 226 -2.35 3.90 -17.78
CA PRO A 226 -1.52 4.98 -17.26
C PRO A 226 -2.31 6.18 -16.73
N ASN A 227 -3.59 6.28 -17.07
CA ASN A 227 -4.47 7.37 -16.63
C ASN A 227 -5.21 7.03 -15.33
N HIS A 228 -5.17 5.77 -14.86
CA HIS A 228 -5.76 5.40 -13.57
C HIS A 228 -4.73 5.58 -12.46
N LEU A 229 -5.08 6.43 -11.49
CA LEU A 229 -4.32 6.61 -10.25
C LEU A 229 -5.02 5.81 -9.15
N GLN A 230 -4.49 4.64 -8.82
CA GLN A 230 -5.10 3.73 -7.84
C GLN A 230 -4.77 4.19 -6.41
N ALA A 231 -5.80 4.37 -5.57
CA ALA A 231 -5.60 4.72 -4.18
C ALA A 231 -5.12 3.52 -3.35
N ASP A 232 -4.06 3.73 -2.58
CA ASP A 232 -3.64 2.87 -1.48
C ASP A 232 -4.06 3.54 -0.17
N PHE A 233 -4.98 2.90 0.57
CA PHE A 233 -5.51 3.39 1.84
C PHE A 233 -4.52 3.12 2.97
N ALA A 234 -3.40 3.82 2.86
CA ALA A 234 -2.19 3.51 3.58
C ALA A 234 -2.28 3.82 5.08
N ASN A 235 -1.38 3.21 5.82
CA ASN A 235 -0.91 3.77 7.07
C ASN A 235 0.10 4.90 6.78
N GLN A 236 0.28 5.83 7.73
CA GLN A 236 1.33 6.87 7.61
C GLN A 236 2.73 6.27 7.43
N TYR A 237 2.93 5.04 7.89
CA TYR A 237 4.05 4.18 7.55
C TYR A 237 3.63 3.18 6.47
N LEU A 238 4.20 3.27 5.26
CA LEU A 238 3.81 2.38 4.15
C LEU A 238 3.91 0.90 4.51
N GLY A 239 2.97 0.13 3.96
CA GLY A 239 2.80 -1.29 4.19
C GLY A 239 2.07 -1.63 5.49
N GLY A 240 1.81 -0.64 6.36
CA GLY A 240 1.00 -0.80 7.56
C GLY A 240 1.36 -2.03 8.37
N GLY A 241 0.43 -2.98 8.45
CA GLY A 241 0.60 -4.24 9.18
C GLY A 241 1.11 -5.41 8.35
N VAL A 242 1.47 -5.25 7.06
CA VAL A 242 1.69 -6.37 6.12
C VAL A 242 2.74 -7.36 6.64
N LEU A 243 3.87 -6.89 7.15
CA LEU A 243 4.93 -7.74 7.73
C LEU A 243 4.61 -8.27 9.13
N SER A 244 3.35 -8.15 9.59
CA SER A 244 2.90 -8.58 10.92
C SER A 244 1.50 -9.21 10.93
N GLY A 245 0.96 -9.57 9.77
CA GLY A 245 -0.36 -10.19 9.64
C GLY A 245 -1.53 -9.22 9.46
N GLY A 246 -1.26 -7.97 9.03
CA GLY A 246 -2.27 -7.08 8.46
C GLY A 246 -2.85 -7.62 7.14
N GLY A 247 -4.06 -7.21 6.78
CA GLY A 247 -4.77 -7.72 5.61
C GLY A 247 -6.03 -6.93 5.31
N THR A 248 -5.91 -5.61 5.46
CA THR A 248 -6.86 -4.65 4.93
C THR A 248 -6.48 -4.31 3.49
N GLN A 249 -6.96 -3.19 2.94
CA GLN A 249 -6.76 -2.88 1.52
C GLN A 249 -5.28 -2.65 1.17
N GLU A 250 -4.52 -1.87 1.94
CA GLU A 250 -3.09 -1.61 1.73
C GLU A 250 -2.30 -2.94 1.70
N GLU A 251 -2.48 -3.79 2.70
CA GLU A 251 -1.74 -5.05 2.77
C GLU A 251 -2.10 -6.00 1.62
N CYS A 252 -3.37 -6.05 1.21
CA CYS A 252 -3.77 -6.79 0.02
C CYS A 252 -3.05 -6.29 -1.23
N MET A 253 -2.94 -4.97 -1.42
CA MET A 253 -2.18 -4.40 -2.54
C MET A 253 -0.72 -4.84 -2.50
N PHE A 254 -0.08 -4.83 -1.33
CA PHE A 254 1.33 -5.20 -1.19
C PHE A 254 1.57 -6.71 -1.39
N VAL A 255 0.54 -7.55 -1.26
CA VAL A 255 0.60 -8.99 -1.58
C VAL A 255 0.37 -9.22 -3.07
N GLU A 256 -0.56 -8.51 -3.73
CA GLU A 256 -0.78 -8.59 -5.20
C GLU A 256 0.42 -8.05 -6.00
N PHE A 257 1.05 -6.99 -5.46
CA PHE A 257 2.19 -6.27 -6.02
C PHE A 257 3.41 -6.34 -5.06
N PRO A 258 4.07 -7.51 -4.90
CA PRO A 258 5.12 -7.73 -3.88
C PRO A 258 6.27 -6.73 -3.90
N GLU A 259 6.55 -6.11 -5.04
CA GLU A 259 7.57 -5.07 -5.18
C GLU A 259 7.33 -3.86 -4.27
N LEU A 260 6.06 -3.57 -3.96
CA LEU A 260 5.69 -2.49 -3.05
C LEU A 260 6.19 -2.72 -1.62
N LEU A 261 6.45 -3.97 -1.21
CA LEU A 261 7.07 -4.27 0.09
C LEU A 261 8.45 -3.62 0.24
N ALA A 262 9.17 -3.34 -0.85
CA ALA A 262 10.44 -2.61 -0.80
C ALA A 262 10.26 -1.16 -0.31
N SER A 263 9.08 -0.55 -0.52
CA SER A 263 8.78 0.81 -0.05
C SER A 263 8.85 0.93 1.48
N ILE A 264 8.54 -0.14 2.21
CA ILE A 264 8.63 -0.20 3.67
C ILE A 264 10.07 0.07 4.12
N TYR A 265 11.06 -0.46 3.38
CA TYR A 265 12.46 -0.21 3.68
C TYR A 265 12.91 1.21 3.28
N LEU A 266 12.38 1.70 2.15
CA LEU A 266 12.86 2.88 1.43
C LEU A 266 12.15 4.20 1.77
N VAL A 267 11.03 4.19 2.49
CA VAL A 267 10.16 5.37 2.64
C VAL A 267 9.81 5.66 4.11
N GLU A 268 10.15 6.88 4.56
CA GLU A 268 9.82 7.43 5.89
C GLU A 268 8.34 7.68 6.05
N ARG A 269 7.88 7.74 7.30
CA ARG A 269 6.53 8.15 7.67
C ARG A 269 6.08 9.37 6.90
N MET A 270 4.91 9.31 6.28
CA MET A 270 4.28 10.45 5.62
C MET A 270 3.81 11.48 6.66
N LEU A 271 4.13 12.76 6.43
CA LEU A 271 3.56 13.87 7.18
C LEU A 271 2.14 14.21 6.70
N PRO A 272 1.32 14.98 7.45
CA PRO A 272 -0.06 15.29 7.08
C PRO A 272 -0.22 15.94 5.70
N HIS A 273 0.80 16.64 5.22
CA HIS A 273 0.84 17.31 3.91
C HIS A 273 1.54 16.51 2.82
N GLU A 274 1.89 15.24 3.08
CA GLU A 274 2.61 14.39 2.14
C GLU A 274 1.78 13.21 1.61
N ALA A 275 2.14 12.69 0.46
CA ALA A 275 1.65 11.42 -0.09
C ALA A 275 2.77 10.76 -0.92
N VAL A 276 2.64 9.47 -1.22
CA VAL A 276 3.66 8.74 -1.98
C VAL A 276 3.02 8.07 -3.20
N GLU A 277 3.36 8.55 -4.39
CA GLU A 277 2.97 7.90 -5.65
C GLU A 277 4.01 6.82 -6.01
N MET A 278 3.54 5.63 -6.36
CA MET A 278 4.33 4.44 -6.68
C MET A 278 4.05 4.07 -8.13
N VAL A 279 5.06 4.15 -8.99
CA VAL A 279 4.94 4.00 -10.44
C VAL A 279 5.77 2.81 -10.91
N GLY A 280 5.15 1.90 -11.67
CA GLY A 280 5.85 0.79 -12.33
C GLY A 280 5.71 -0.57 -11.66
N ALA A 281 4.96 -0.66 -10.55
CA ALA A 281 4.75 -1.92 -9.85
C ALA A 281 3.92 -2.85 -10.72
N ARG A 282 4.23 -4.14 -10.71
CA ARG A 282 3.50 -5.14 -11.50
C ARG A 282 2.80 -6.15 -10.60
N LYS A 283 1.67 -6.67 -11.09
CA LYS A 283 0.93 -7.72 -10.39
C LYS A 283 1.63 -9.05 -10.61
N PHE A 284 2.00 -9.73 -9.54
CA PHE A 284 2.62 -11.06 -9.58
C PHE A 284 1.73 -12.14 -8.94
N VAL A 285 0.78 -11.74 -8.10
CA VAL A 285 0.03 -12.67 -7.26
C VAL A 285 -1.46 -12.37 -7.34
N GLU A 286 -2.25 -13.43 -7.34
CA GLU A 286 -3.69 -13.40 -7.10
C GLU A 286 -3.97 -14.05 -5.75
N HIS A 287 -4.80 -13.41 -4.94
CA HIS A 287 -5.15 -13.94 -3.63
C HIS A 287 -6.52 -13.49 -3.17
N ASN A 288 -7.01 -14.10 -2.07
CA ASN A 288 -8.18 -13.62 -1.34
C ASN A 288 -7.89 -13.16 0.10
N MET A 289 -6.65 -12.79 0.46
CA MET A 289 -6.25 -12.41 1.84
C MET A 289 -7.27 -11.57 2.62
N GLY A 290 -7.86 -10.54 2.02
CA GLY A 290 -8.85 -9.69 2.69
C GLY A 290 -10.08 -10.45 3.17
N ALA A 291 -10.73 -11.21 2.27
CA ALA A 291 -11.89 -12.02 2.60
C ALA A 291 -11.50 -13.33 3.32
N GLY A 292 -10.33 -13.87 3.01
CA GLY A 292 -9.84 -15.18 3.44
C GLY A 292 -9.71 -15.33 4.95
N ARG A 293 -9.57 -14.21 5.68
CA ARG A 293 -9.59 -14.17 7.16
C ARG A 293 -10.89 -14.66 7.78
N HIS A 294 -11.97 -14.68 7.00
CA HIS A 294 -13.31 -15.07 7.42
C HIS A 294 -13.77 -16.39 6.78
N THR A 295 -12.90 -17.04 6.01
CA THR A 295 -13.18 -18.30 5.31
C THR A 295 -12.35 -19.43 5.90
N LYS A 296 -12.69 -20.67 5.53
CA LYS A 296 -11.87 -21.83 5.90
C LYS A 296 -10.53 -21.80 5.15
N ARG A 297 -9.53 -22.51 5.68
CA ARG A 297 -8.16 -22.54 5.11
C ARG A 297 -8.11 -23.11 3.69
N ASP A 298 -8.97 -24.07 3.37
CA ASP A 298 -9.11 -24.69 2.03
C ASP A 298 -9.79 -23.75 1.02
N GLU A 299 -10.55 -22.76 1.48
CA GLU A 299 -11.16 -21.71 0.65
C GLU A 299 -10.20 -20.51 0.44
N GLN A 300 -9.09 -20.46 1.18
CA GLN A 300 -8.05 -19.44 1.03
C GLN A 300 -7.10 -19.78 -0.12
N PHE A 301 -6.77 -18.80 -0.97
CA PHE A 301 -5.83 -18.99 -2.07
C PHE A 301 -4.82 -17.85 -2.18
N CYS A 302 -3.57 -18.20 -2.47
CA CYS A 302 -2.51 -17.30 -2.89
C CYS A 302 -1.75 -18.02 -4.00
N ARG A 303 -1.82 -17.50 -5.23
CA ARG A 303 -1.34 -18.18 -6.43
C ARG A 303 -0.64 -17.19 -7.36
N PRO A 304 0.27 -17.63 -8.24
CA PRO A 304 0.88 -16.74 -9.22
C PRO A 304 -0.21 -16.17 -10.14
N ALA A 305 -0.07 -14.91 -10.53
CA ALA A 305 -0.87 -14.34 -11.60
C ALA A 305 -0.62 -15.13 -12.90
N ALA A 306 -1.64 -15.25 -13.75
CA ALA A 306 -1.51 -15.99 -15.01
C ALA A 306 -0.41 -15.42 -15.92
N THR A 307 -0.26 -14.10 -15.91
CA THR A 307 0.87 -13.37 -16.49
C THR A 307 1.25 -12.23 -15.54
N ILE A 308 2.51 -11.79 -15.58
CA ILE A 308 2.92 -10.56 -14.89
C ILE A 308 2.09 -9.40 -15.45
N GLY A 309 1.40 -8.68 -14.56
CA GLY A 309 0.51 -7.59 -14.95
C GLY A 309 1.24 -6.41 -15.62
N PRO A 310 0.49 -5.52 -16.29
CA PRO A 310 1.04 -4.25 -16.72
C PRO A 310 1.52 -3.42 -15.52
N PRO A 311 2.44 -2.47 -15.71
CA PRO A 311 2.83 -1.56 -14.65
C PRO A 311 1.66 -0.67 -14.22
N ILE A 312 1.50 -0.48 -12.92
CA ILE A 312 0.45 0.38 -12.34
C ILE A 312 1.00 1.73 -11.86
N VAL A 313 0.08 2.66 -11.62
CA VAL A 313 0.32 3.91 -10.88
C VAL A 313 -0.57 3.91 -9.64
N ALA A 314 0.03 3.72 -8.48
CA ALA A 314 -0.66 3.77 -7.19
C ALA A 314 -0.27 5.02 -6.40
N VAL A 315 -1.11 5.47 -5.47
CA VAL A 315 -0.77 6.54 -4.53
C VAL A 315 -1.23 6.21 -3.13
N ALA A 316 -0.25 6.17 -2.22
CA ALA A 316 -0.47 5.98 -0.80
C ALA A 316 -0.83 7.30 -0.13
N LEU A 317 -1.97 7.27 0.58
CA LEU A 317 -2.44 8.38 1.40
C LEU A 317 -3.06 7.84 2.70
N ASP A 318 -2.56 8.31 3.83
CA ASP A 318 -3.04 7.86 5.14
C ASP A 318 -4.15 8.75 5.69
N ALA A 319 -5.28 8.15 6.09
CA ALA A 319 -6.35 8.85 6.80
C ALA A 319 -6.04 8.99 8.30
N ILE A 320 -6.70 9.94 8.98
CA ILE A 320 -6.70 9.96 10.44
C ILE A 320 -7.45 8.73 10.97
N SER A 321 -6.93 8.13 12.05
CA SER A 321 -7.62 7.06 12.77
C SER A 321 -8.54 7.62 13.87
N TYR A 322 -9.83 7.32 13.78
CA TYR A 322 -10.89 7.79 14.68
C TYR A 322 -11.33 6.75 15.73
N ARG A 323 -10.85 5.50 15.67
CA ARG A 323 -11.30 4.38 16.55
C ARG A 323 -11.25 4.63 18.06
N ARG A 324 -10.45 5.59 18.51
CA ARG A 324 -10.29 5.96 19.93
C ARG A 324 -10.54 7.45 20.17
N LYS A 325 -11.30 8.07 19.28
CA LYS A 325 -11.67 9.49 19.34
C LYS A 325 -13.20 9.59 19.53
N PRO A 326 -13.70 10.67 20.14
CA PRO A 326 -15.14 10.93 20.15
C PRO A 326 -15.70 10.99 18.72
N GLY A 327 -16.92 10.49 18.50
CA GLY A 327 -17.50 10.40 17.16
C GLY A 327 -17.59 11.74 16.41
N TYR A 328 -17.76 12.84 17.14
CA TYR A 328 -17.81 14.20 16.58
C TYR A 328 -16.44 14.72 16.10
N PHE A 329 -15.33 14.07 16.48
CA PHE A 329 -13.97 14.56 16.24
C PHE A 329 -13.66 14.72 14.75
N GLN A 330 -14.10 13.76 13.91
CA GLN A 330 -13.86 13.80 12.47
C GLN A 330 -14.55 14.95 11.73
N TYR A 331 -15.59 15.54 12.33
CA TYR A 331 -16.34 16.65 11.75
C TYR A 331 -15.80 18.02 12.14
N ALA A 332 -14.75 18.08 12.98
CA ALA A 332 -14.09 19.33 13.29
C ALA A 332 -13.35 19.86 12.06
N GLY A 333 -13.46 21.16 11.80
CA GLY A 333 -12.90 21.81 10.61
C GLY A 333 -11.41 21.51 10.38
N GLU A 334 -10.60 21.48 11.45
CA GLU A 334 -9.18 21.10 11.40
C GLU A 334 -8.93 19.68 10.86
N GLN A 335 -9.79 18.71 11.22
CA GLN A 335 -9.67 17.34 10.77
C GLN A 335 -10.08 17.23 9.30
N ILE A 336 -11.17 17.89 8.91
CA ILE A 336 -11.62 17.98 7.51
C ILE A 336 -10.53 18.59 6.63
N LEU A 337 -9.96 19.72 7.04
CA LEU A 337 -8.88 20.40 6.31
C LEU A 337 -7.63 19.54 6.19
N ARG A 338 -7.25 18.79 7.24
CA ARG A 338 -6.15 17.83 7.19
C ARG A 338 -6.39 16.78 6.11
N GLU A 339 -7.58 16.17 6.10
CA GLU A 339 -7.90 15.10 5.15
C GLU A 339 -8.00 15.62 3.71
N VAL A 340 -8.54 16.83 3.50
CA VAL A 340 -8.52 17.52 2.20
C VAL A 340 -7.09 17.76 1.74
N GLN A 341 -6.21 18.25 2.62
CA GLN A 341 -4.81 18.51 2.28
C GLN A 341 -4.07 17.22 1.91
N LYS A 342 -4.30 16.13 2.67
CA LYS A 342 -3.73 14.81 2.38
C LYS A 342 -4.15 14.29 1.01
N CYS A 343 -5.45 14.36 0.69
CA CYS A 343 -5.94 14.00 -0.64
C CYS A 343 -5.34 14.90 -1.72
N CYS A 344 -5.26 16.21 -1.51
CA CYS A 344 -4.61 17.11 -2.47
C CYS A 344 -3.13 16.77 -2.68
N ALA A 345 -2.39 16.37 -1.64
CA ALA A 345 -1.02 15.90 -1.77
C ALA A 345 -0.89 14.65 -2.66
N ALA A 346 -1.80 13.69 -2.50
CA ALA A 346 -1.85 12.48 -3.34
C ALA A 346 -2.11 12.83 -4.82
N LEU A 347 -3.06 13.74 -5.04
CA LEU A 347 -3.52 14.12 -6.37
C LEU A 347 -2.62 15.14 -7.06
N ALA A 348 -1.73 15.80 -6.31
CA ALA A 348 -0.90 16.89 -6.80
C ALA A 348 -0.23 16.53 -8.13
N PRO A 349 -0.31 17.43 -9.12
CA PRO A 349 0.17 17.17 -10.48
C PRO A 349 1.67 16.96 -10.47
N ASP A 350 2.12 16.02 -11.31
CA ASP A 350 3.53 15.91 -11.65
C ASP A 350 3.76 16.45 -13.07
N ALA A 351 4.90 17.09 -13.31
CA ALA A 351 5.21 17.66 -14.62
C ALA A 351 5.14 16.57 -15.72
N GLY A 352 4.43 16.87 -16.80
CA GLY A 352 4.22 15.94 -17.90
C GLY A 352 3.19 14.84 -17.65
N THR A 353 2.54 14.79 -16.48
CA THR A 353 1.40 13.89 -16.28
C THR A 353 0.15 14.46 -16.93
N GLY A 354 -0.51 13.64 -17.76
CA GLY A 354 -1.81 13.97 -18.34
C GLY A 354 -2.92 14.00 -17.29
N ARG A 355 -4.15 14.26 -17.72
CA ARG A 355 -5.31 14.15 -16.82
C ARG A 355 -5.52 12.70 -16.42
N ARG A 356 -5.79 12.47 -15.13
CA ARG A 356 -5.93 11.12 -14.54
C ARG A 356 -7.29 10.94 -13.90
N LYS A 357 -7.76 9.71 -13.89
CA LYS A 357 -8.91 9.28 -13.09
C LYS A 357 -8.41 8.79 -11.73
N PHE A 358 -8.88 9.39 -10.65
CA PHE A 358 -8.53 8.91 -9.31
C PHE A 358 -9.45 7.75 -8.93
N VAL A 359 -8.89 6.54 -8.88
CA VAL A 359 -9.62 5.32 -8.56
C VAL A 359 -9.49 5.07 -7.06
N THR A 360 -10.58 5.28 -6.34
CA THR A 360 -10.62 5.26 -4.89
C THR A 360 -11.88 4.57 -4.36
N GLY A 361 -12.19 4.72 -3.08
CA GLY A 361 -13.32 4.11 -2.39
C GLY A 361 -13.40 4.55 -0.94
N LEU A 362 -13.62 3.59 -0.04
CA LEU A 362 -13.84 3.77 1.40
C LEU A 362 -12.56 4.13 2.20
N TRP A 363 -11.82 5.14 1.74
CA TRP A 363 -10.59 5.60 2.36
C TRP A 363 -10.78 5.97 3.84
N GLY A 364 -10.07 5.27 4.73
CA GLY A 364 -10.14 5.48 6.18
C GLY A 364 -11.45 5.05 6.86
N CYS A 365 -12.40 4.44 6.15
CA CYS A 365 -13.72 4.13 6.71
C CYS A 365 -13.77 2.79 7.47
N GLY A 366 -12.89 1.84 7.14
CA GLY A 366 -12.85 0.51 7.78
C GLY A 366 -12.04 0.49 9.08
N ALA A 367 -10.76 0.14 8.97
CA ALA A 367 -9.86 0.02 10.12
C ALA A 367 -9.67 1.35 10.89
N PHE A 368 -9.90 2.49 10.25
CA PHE A 368 -9.72 3.81 10.86
C PHE A 368 -11.04 4.45 11.34
N GLY A 369 -12.19 3.89 10.98
CA GLY A 369 -13.50 4.29 11.52
C GLY A 369 -14.00 5.67 11.08
N GLY A 370 -13.55 6.17 9.93
CA GLY A 370 -14.10 7.38 9.32
C GLY A 370 -15.51 7.17 8.77
N ASP A 371 -16.29 8.24 8.74
CA ASP A 371 -17.62 8.31 8.14
C ASP A 371 -17.53 8.28 6.61
N SER A 372 -18.22 7.32 5.98
CA SER A 372 -18.15 7.13 4.53
C SER A 372 -18.76 8.27 3.73
N GLU A 373 -19.79 8.94 4.26
CA GLU A 373 -20.39 10.10 3.59
C GLU A 373 -19.40 11.29 3.57
N LEU A 374 -18.83 11.66 4.71
CA LEU A 374 -17.83 12.71 4.82
C LEU A 374 -16.58 12.40 3.99
N LYS A 375 -16.06 11.17 4.08
CA LYS A 375 -14.88 10.74 3.30
C LYS A 375 -15.11 10.76 1.81
N PHE A 376 -16.32 10.45 1.34
CA PHE A 376 -16.68 10.62 -0.06
C PHE A 376 -16.59 12.08 -0.50
N VAL A 377 -17.20 13.00 0.27
CA VAL A 377 -17.19 14.44 -0.08
C VAL A 377 -15.77 15.01 -0.04
N ILE A 378 -14.96 14.66 0.95
CA ILE A 378 -13.56 15.10 1.05
C ILE A 378 -12.77 14.72 -0.20
N GLN A 379 -12.83 13.44 -0.60
CA GLN A 379 -12.13 12.96 -1.78
C GLN A 379 -12.63 13.66 -3.05
N TRP A 380 -13.94 13.84 -3.17
CA TRP A 380 -14.53 14.50 -4.33
C TRP A 380 -14.14 15.98 -4.42
N MET A 381 -14.11 16.70 -3.30
CA MET A 381 -13.59 18.06 -3.23
C MET A 381 -12.14 18.10 -3.70
N SER A 382 -11.26 17.26 -3.15
CA SER A 382 -9.85 17.23 -3.52
C SER A 382 -9.62 16.88 -4.99
N CYS A 383 -10.39 15.96 -5.57
CA CYS A 383 -10.38 15.69 -7.02
C CYS A 383 -10.77 16.93 -7.83
N SER A 384 -11.82 17.63 -7.41
CA SER A 384 -12.34 18.81 -8.11
C SER A 384 -11.40 20.00 -8.04
N LEU A 385 -10.66 20.13 -6.93
CA LEU A 385 -9.65 21.15 -6.68
C LEU A 385 -8.33 20.90 -7.42
N THR A 386 -8.16 19.73 -8.05
CA THR A 386 -6.91 19.34 -8.70
C THR A 386 -7.10 19.26 -10.21
N PRO A 387 -6.63 20.25 -11.00
CA PRO A 387 -6.89 20.30 -12.45
C PRO A 387 -6.39 19.09 -13.26
N SER A 388 -5.35 18.41 -12.77
CA SER A 388 -4.82 17.18 -13.38
C SER A 388 -5.69 15.94 -13.12
N VAL A 389 -6.80 16.07 -12.37
CA VAL A 389 -7.78 15.01 -12.18
C VAL A 389 -8.95 15.23 -13.15
N GLU A 390 -9.27 14.20 -13.91
CA GLU A 390 -10.41 14.18 -14.84
C GLU A 390 -11.72 13.94 -14.10
N SER A 391 -11.74 12.86 -13.31
CA SER A 391 -12.89 12.40 -12.55
C SER A 391 -12.45 11.56 -11.36
N MET A 392 -13.38 11.39 -10.41
CA MET A 392 -13.24 10.40 -9.35
C MET A 392 -13.97 9.12 -9.75
N VAL A 393 -13.26 7.98 -9.74
CA VAL A 393 -13.87 6.64 -9.88
C VAL A 393 -13.98 6.07 -8.47
N PHE A 394 -15.20 5.82 -7.99
CA PHE A 394 -15.44 5.42 -6.60
C PHE A 394 -15.92 3.97 -6.52
N CYS A 395 -15.11 3.13 -5.89
CA CYS A 395 -15.37 1.71 -5.60
C CYS A 395 -15.98 1.58 -4.21
N PRO A 396 -17.30 1.31 -4.08
CA PRO A 396 -17.99 1.34 -2.79
C PRO A 396 -17.75 0.08 -1.94
N PHE A 397 -17.08 -0.94 -2.47
CA PHE A 397 -16.89 -2.26 -1.87
C PHE A 397 -18.21 -2.99 -1.59
N ASP A 398 -18.92 -2.64 -0.51
CA ASP A 398 -20.23 -3.18 -0.14
C ASP A 398 -21.23 -2.08 0.31
N GLN A 399 -20.85 -0.81 0.17
CA GLN A 399 -21.59 0.34 0.71
C GLN A 399 -22.48 1.04 -0.33
N GLN A 400 -22.63 0.51 -1.55
CA GLN A 400 -23.40 1.19 -2.60
C GLN A 400 -24.82 1.50 -2.12
N ARG A 401 -25.51 0.51 -1.52
CA ARG A 401 -26.87 0.68 -0.99
C ARG A 401 -26.95 1.75 0.10
N HIS A 402 -25.99 1.78 1.02
CA HIS A 402 -25.96 2.76 2.11
C HIS A 402 -25.79 4.18 1.55
N LEU A 403 -24.80 4.40 0.69
CA LEU A 403 -24.51 5.71 0.11
C LEU A 403 -25.68 6.21 -0.75
N THR A 404 -26.29 5.32 -1.56
CA THR A 404 -27.48 5.67 -2.34
C THR A 404 -28.65 6.05 -1.44
N GLY A 405 -28.93 5.27 -0.39
CA GLY A 405 -30.01 5.55 0.55
C GLY A 405 -29.80 6.83 1.37
N ALA A 406 -28.55 7.26 1.58
CA ALA A 406 -28.20 8.51 2.25
C ALA A 406 -28.40 9.76 1.37
N GLY A 407 -28.70 9.61 0.08
CA GLY A 407 -28.97 10.71 -0.85
C GLY A 407 -27.81 11.05 -1.81
N LEU A 408 -26.89 10.10 -2.05
CA LEU A 408 -25.79 10.31 -2.98
C LEU A 408 -26.24 10.70 -4.40
N PRO A 409 -27.26 10.07 -5.03
CA PRO A 409 -27.69 10.45 -6.38
C PRO A 409 -28.15 11.91 -6.48
N GLU A 410 -28.92 12.37 -5.49
CA GLU A 410 -29.39 13.75 -5.39
C GLU A 410 -28.22 14.71 -5.19
N LEU A 411 -27.24 14.33 -4.35
CA LEU A 411 -26.03 15.12 -4.13
C LEU A 411 -25.21 15.26 -5.41
N LEU A 412 -25.00 14.15 -6.14
CA LEU A 412 -24.30 14.15 -7.43
C LEU A 412 -24.98 15.08 -8.43
N ALA A 413 -26.32 14.97 -8.57
CA ALA A 413 -27.11 15.80 -9.46
C ALA A 413 -27.09 17.30 -9.07
N THR A 414 -26.92 17.60 -7.77
CA THR A 414 -26.89 18.96 -7.25
C THR A 414 -25.52 19.62 -7.42
N LEU A 415 -24.43 18.89 -7.15
CA LEU A 415 -23.09 19.47 -7.06
C LEU A 415 -22.31 19.40 -8.38
N ALA A 416 -22.33 18.26 -9.08
CA ALA A 416 -21.43 17.99 -10.20
C ALA A 416 -21.57 19.04 -11.31
N GLY A 417 -20.47 19.76 -11.59
CA GLY A 417 -20.39 20.83 -12.58
C GLY A 417 -21.20 22.10 -12.27
N LYS A 418 -21.86 22.19 -11.09
CA LYS A 418 -22.84 23.24 -10.78
C LYS A 418 -22.47 24.09 -9.56
N VAL A 419 -21.92 23.46 -8.52
CA VAL A 419 -21.61 24.13 -7.25
C VAL A 419 -20.10 24.24 -7.11
N LYS A 420 -19.63 25.36 -6.58
CA LYS A 420 -18.21 25.58 -6.27
C LYS A 420 -17.80 24.73 -5.07
N VAL A 421 -16.60 24.15 -5.11
CA VAL A 421 -16.05 23.38 -3.99
C VAL A 421 -15.99 24.23 -2.72
N LYS A 422 -15.62 25.51 -2.86
CA LYS A 422 -15.59 26.48 -1.77
C LYS A 422 -16.90 26.54 -0.97
N THR A 423 -18.03 26.58 -1.67
CA THR A 423 -19.36 26.63 -1.05
C THR A 423 -19.60 25.45 -0.12
N VAL A 424 -19.17 24.25 -0.51
CA VAL A 424 -19.34 23.02 0.28
C VAL A 424 -18.33 22.96 1.42
N LEU A 425 -17.07 23.35 1.17
CA LEU A 425 -16.06 23.37 2.22
C LEU A 425 -16.46 24.32 3.37
N GLU A 426 -16.95 25.52 3.06
CA GLU A 426 -17.48 26.47 4.07
C GLU A 426 -18.63 25.84 4.88
N CYS A 427 -19.55 25.12 4.23
CA CYS A 427 -20.63 24.41 4.94
C CYS A 427 -20.13 23.33 5.90
N LEU A 428 -18.97 22.71 5.62
CA LEU A 428 -18.41 21.63 6.42
C LEU A 428 -17.44 22.12 7.50
N VAL A 429 -16.79 23.28 7.29
CA VAL A 429 -15.74 23.78 8.17
C VAL A 429 -16.23 24.94 9.05
N ASP A 430 -17.05 25.84 8.49
CA ASP A 430 -17.40 27.12 9.13
C ASP A 430 -18.81 27.13 9.74
N ASP A 431 -19.69 26.23 9.29
CA ASP A 431 -21.06 26.13 9.80
C ASP A 431 -21.10 25.29 11.08
N ALA A 432 -21.40 25.95 12.20
CA ALA A 432 -21.45 25.33 13.52
C ALA A 432 -22.45 24.17 13.61
N ASP A 433 -23.53 24.21 12.82
CA ASP A 433 -24.57 23.19 12.83
C ASP A 433 -24.07 21.85 12.29
N TYR A 434 -23.06 21.85 11.40
CA TYR A 434 -22.59 20.63 10.73
C TYR A 434 -22.11 19.57 11.72
N SER A 435 -21.35 19.99 12.73
CA SER A 435 -20.79 19.10 13.75
C SER A 435 -21.87 18.33 14.54
N SER A 436 -23.10 18.84 14.55
CA SER A 436 -24.27 18.21 15.18
C SER A 436 -25.16 17.44 14.21
N SER A 437 -24.85 17.49 12.91
CA SER A 437 -25.58 16.74 11.88
C SER A 437 -25.37 15.25 12.04
N ARG A 438 -26.41 14.48 11.72
CA ARG A 438 -26.35 13.02 11.71
C ARG A 438 -25.74 12.44 10.43
N ASN A 439 -25.89 13.13 9.29
CA ASN A 439 -25.56 12.64 7.95
C ASN A 439 -25.02 13.78 7.09
N THR A 440 -23.88 13.57 6.45
CA THR A 440 -23.18 14.60 5.66
C THR A 440 -23.92 14.94 4.38
N PHE A 441 -24.42 13.94 3.64
CA PHE A 441 -25.09 14.19 2.35
C PHE A 441 -26.38 14.96 2.54
N ARG A 442 -27.21 14.53 3.50
CA ARG A 442 -28.48 15.18 3.80
C ARG A 442 -28.30 16.61 4.28
N TYR A 443 -27.33 16.84 5.17
CA TYR A 443 -26.99 18.18 5.63
C TYR A 443 -26.65 19.12 4.48
N LEU A 444 -25.78 18.69 3.56
CA LEU A 444 -25.40 19.49 2.40
C LEU A 444 -26.59 19.79 1.50
N LEU A 445 -27.44 18.80 1.23
CA LEU A 445 -28.66 18.98 0.42
C LEU A 445 -29.63 19.99 1.06
N GLU A 446 -29.80 19.96 2.38
CA GLU A 446 -30.68 20.89 3.11
C GLU A 446 -30.10 22.31 3.11
N LYS A 447 -28.81 22.49 3.42
CA LYS A 447 -28.15 23.81 3.44
C LYS A 447 -28.12 24.46 2.04
N LEU A 448 -27.88 23.68 0.98
CA LEU A 448 -27.85 24.21 -0.38
C LEU A 448 -29.24 24.60 -0.89
N LYS A 449 -30.29 23.86 -0.51
CA LYS A 449 -31.68 24.26 -0.79
C LYS A 449 -32.04 25.59 -0.13
N GLN A 450 -31.64 25.80 1.12
CA GLN A 450 -31.88 27.05 1.85
C GLN A 450 -31.16 28.24 1.19
N ARG A 451 -29.92 28.05 0.73
CA ARG A 451 -29.16 29.07 0.00
C ARG A 451 -29.79 29.44 -1.34
N ASN A 452 -30.31 28.45 -2.09
CA ASN A 452 -30.98 28.70 -3.38
C ASN A 452 -32.43 29.22 -3.24
N GLY A 453 -33.02 29.12 -2.04
CA GLY A 453 -34.38 29.56 -1.73
C GLY A 453 -34.46 30.86 -0.93
N SER A 454 -33.33 31.54 -0.68
CA SER A 454 -33.31 32.85 -0.04
C SER A 454 -33.50 33.94 -1.12
N PRO A 455 -34.48 34.86 -0.97
CA PRO A 455 -34.82 35.86 -1.98
C PRO A 455 -33.71 36.88 -2.27
#